data_AF-A0A396GGA6-F1
#
_entry.id   AF-A0A396GGA6-F1
#
_cell.length_a   1.000
_cell.length_b   1.000
_cell.length_c   1.000
_cell.angle_alpha   90.00
_cell.angle_beta   90.00
_cell.angle_gamma   90.00
#
_symmetry.space_group_name_H-M   'P 1'
#
loop_
_entity.id
_entity.type
_entity.pdbx_description
1 polymer ?
#
loop_
_entity_poly.entity_id
_entity_poly.type
_entity_poly.pdbx_seq_one_letter_code
_entity_poly.pdbx_strand_id
1 'polypeptide(L)'
;MMSAYSNIPTTSYELPDGQTIEIGADRFKIPDVLFNPSLAQFSIPGMESFAEIALSVRGLPQMVIKSINECDVDIRRELFSSILLTGGTASMQKLKERLEKDLLEV
;
A
#
# COMPACT_ATOMS: atom_id res chain seq x y z
N MET A 1 11.39 7.25 -11.26
CA MET A 1 10.87 6.58 -10.05
C MET A 1 11.80 6.76 -8.82
N MET A 2 13.12 6.94 -8.99
CA MET A 2 14.08 7.17 -7.89
C MET A 2 13.94 8.52 -7.13
N SER A 3 13.17 9.49 -7.66
CA SER A 3 13.12 10.86 -7.11
C SER A 3 12.08 11.09 -6.01
N ALA A 4 11.00 10.30 -5.94
CA ALA A 4 9.90 10.55 -4.99
C ALA A 4 10.33 10.35 -3.51
N TYR A 5 11.35 9.52 -3.30
CA TYR A 5 11.88 9.20 -1.97
C TYR A 5 13.16 9.95 -1.63
N SER A 6 13.62 10.84 -2.51
CA SER A 6 14.79 11.67 -2.25
C SER A 6 14.44 12.74 -1.21
N ASN A 7 15.31 12.93 -0.22
CA ASN A 7 15.17 13.91 0.86
C ASN A 7 14.03 13.66 1.89
N ILE A 8 13.58 12.42 2.07
CA ILE A 8 12.68 12.09 3.18
C ILE A 8 13.45 12.18 4.52
N PRO A 9 12.99 13.00 5.49
CA PRO A 9 13.61 13.06 6.81
C PRO A 9 13.59 11.71 7.52
N THR A 10 14.67 11.39 8.21
CA THR A 10 14.73 10.19 9.05
C THR A 10 13.97 10.40 10.35
N THR A 11 13.65 9.30 11.02
CA THR A 11 13.10 9.30 12.38
C THR A 11 13.83 8.24 13.19
N SER A 12 14.29 8.63 14.37
CA SER A 12 14.96 7.74 15.31
C SER A 12 13.99 6.72 15.90
N TYR A 13 14.41 5.46 15.96
CA TYR A 13 13.70 4.37 16.63
C TYR A 13 14.67 3.60 17.53
N GLU A 14 14.32 3.45 18.80
CA GLU A 14 15.10 2.69 19.77
C GLU A 14 14.68 1.21 19.75
N LEU A 15 15.65 0.33 19.51
CA LEU A 15 15.48 -1.11 19.57
C LEU A 15 15.45 -1.60 21.03
N PRO A 16 14.92 -2.80 21.30
CA PRO A 16 14.81 -3.33 22.66
C PRO A 16 16.15 -3.54 23.40
N ASP A 17 17.27 -3.56 22.67
CA ASP A 17 18.63 -3.64 23.21
C ASP A 17 19.24 -2.26 23.52
N GLY A 18 18.47 -1.18 23.31
CA GLY A 18 18.89 0.21 23.50
C GLY A 18 19.59 0.83 22.29
N GLN A 19 19.79 0.09 21.20
CA GLN A 19 20.37 0.65 19.98
C GLN A 19 19.36 1.54 19.27
N THR A 20 19.73 2.79 18.95
CA THR A 20 18.89 3.67 18.12
C THR A 20 19.24 3.54 16.64
N ILE A 21 18.23 3.37 15.79
CA ILE A 21 18.35 3.35 14.32
C ILE A 21 17.60 4.52 13.70
N GLU A 22 18.08 5.00 12.57
CA GLU A 22 17.42 6.06 11.79
C GLU A 22 16.61 5.45 10.64
N ILE A 23 15.30 5.62 10.66
CA ILE A 23 14.41 5.08 9.61
C ILE A 23 13.97 6.20 8.67
N GLY A 24 14.41 6.14 7.41
CA GLY A 24 14.13 7.13 6.39
C GLY A 24 12.93 6.78 5.51
N ALA A 25 13.18 6.68 4.21
CA ALA A 25 12.17 6.46 3.17
C ALA A 25 11.45 5.11 3.25
N ASP A 26 12.04 4.10 3.90
CA ASP A 26 11.47 2.75 3.93
C ASP A 26 10.12 2.69 4.65
N ARG A 27 9.86 3.65 5.56
CA ARG A 27 8.54 3.87 6.19
C ARG A 27 7.42 4.11 5.18
N PHE A 28 7.75 4.58 3.99
CA PHE A 28 6.80 4.88 2.92
C PHE A 28 6.86 3.85 1.79
N LYS A 29 8.06 3.38 1.44
CA LYS A 29 8.24 2.35 0.40
C LYS A 29 7.57 1.03 0.74
N ILE A 30 7.65 0.60 2.00
CA ILE A 30 7.11 -0.70 2.42
C ILE A 30 5.56 -0.71 2.31
N PRO A 31 4.82 0.27 2.85
CA PRO A 31 3.36 0.33 2.63
C PRO A 31 2.95 0.52 1.17
N ASP A 32 3.76 1.18 0.35
CA ASP A 32 3.46 1.42 -1.07
C ASP A 32 3.34 0.12 -1.88
N VAL A 33 3.89 -0.99 -1.40
CA VAL A 33 3.71 -2.33 -1.97
C VAL A 33 2.23 -2.73 -2.02
N LEU A 34 1.39 -2.26 -1.10
CA LEU A 34 -0.05 -2.53 -1.12
C LEU A 34 -0.76 -1.89 -2.31
N PHE A 35 -0.24 -0.76 -2.81
CA PHE A 35 -0.79 -0.04 -3.96
C PHE A 35 -0.10 -0.44 -5.27
N ASN A 36 1.16 -0.83 -5.19
CA ASN A 36 1.93 -1.35 -6.31
C ASN A 36 2.78 -2.56 -5.89
N PRO A 37 2.23 -3.78 -5.99
CA PRO A 37 2.90 -5.01 -5.58
C PRO A 37 4.24 -5.27 -6.28
N SER A 38 4.43 -4.75 -7.49
CA SER A 38 5.70 -4.85 -8.23
C SER A 38 6.89 -4.20 -7.51
N LEU A 39 6.63 -3.28 -6.57
CA LEU A 39 7.68 -2.63 -5.78
C LEU A 39 8.33 -3.57 -4.76
N ALA A 40 7.66 -4.67 -4.38
CA ALA A 40 8.18 -5.61 -3.37
C ALA A 40 9.57 -6.13 -3.73
N GLN A 41 9.77 -6.46 -5.01
CA GLN A 41 11.03 -7.00 -5.53
C GLN A 41 12.20 -6.02 -5.42
N PHE A 42 11.93 -4.72 -5.49
CA PHE A 42 12.96 -3.67 -5.49
C PHE A 42 13.12 -2.97 -4.14
N SER A 43 12.14 -3.14 -3.24
CA SER A 43 12.06 -2.38 -1.99
C SER A 43 12.29 -3.23 -0.75
N ILE A 44 12.16 -4.56 -0.83
CA ILE A 44 12.26 -5.46 0.32
C ILE A 44 13.29 -6.56 0.03
N PRO A 45 14.46 -6.55 0.72
CA PRO A 45 15.44 -7.63 0.62
C PRO A 45 14.85 -8.98 1.07
N GLY A 46 15.15 -10.07 0.36
CA GLY A 46 14.68 -11.41 0.71
C GLY A 46 13.27 -11.74 0.21
N MET A 47 12.65 -10.86 -0.58
CA MET A 47 11.39 -11.11 -1.28
C MET A 47 11.55 -11.55 -2.74
N GLU A 48 12.75 -12.00 -3.16
CA GLU A 48 12.98 -12.52 -4.51
C GLU A 48 12.00 -13.62 -4.94
N SER A 49 11.56 -14.50 -4.04
CA SER A 49 10.54 -15.54 -4.32
C SER A 49 9.12 -14.99 -4.45
N PHE A 50 8.86 -13.79 -3.93
CA PHE A 50 7.57 -13.11 -4.05
C PHE A 50 7.39 -12.46 -5.43
N ALA A 51 8.46 -12.34 -6.23
CA ALA A 51 8.44 -11.71 -7.54
C ALA A 51 7.49 -12.41 -8.53
N GLU A 52 7.42 -13.75 -8.49
CA GLU A 52 6.53 -14.52 -9.36
C GLU A 52 5.05 -14.27 -9.03
N ILE A 53 4.74 -14.08 -7.75
CA ILE A 53 3.39 -13.81 -7.26
C ILE A 53 3.02 -12.34 -7.50
N ALA A 54 3.95 -11.40 -7.28
CA ALA A 54 3.73 -9.96 -7.37
C ALA A 54 3.23 -9.51 -8.75
N LEU A 55 3.60 -10.20 -9.83
CA LEU A 55 3.11 -9.92 -11.19
C LEU A 55 1.63 -10.30 -11.40
N SER A 56 1.12 -11.24 -10.59
CA SER A 56 -0.28 -11.67 -10.63
C SER A 56 -1.18 -10.93 -9.63
N VAL A 57 -0.56 -10.27 -8.64
CA VAL A 57 -1.26 -9.55 -7.58
C VAL A 57 -1.54 -8.12 -8.02
N ARG A 58 -2.81 -7.72 -7.90
CA ARG A 58 -3.24 -6.34 -8.14
C ARG A 58 -3.03 -5.51 -6.88
N GLY A 59 -2.76 -4.21 -7.06
CA GLY A 59 -2.80 -3.26 -5.96
C GLY A 59 -4.20 -3.19 -5.34
N LEU A 60 -4.25 -2.74 -4.09
CA LEU A 60 -5.46 -2.60 -3.30
C LEU A 60 -6.61 -1.89 -4.06
N PRO A 61 -6.43 -0.69 -4.67
CA PRO A 61 -7.52 -0.03 -5.38
C PRO A 61 -8.02 -0.86 -6.58
N GLN A 62 -7.13 -1.50 -7.34
CA GLN A 62 -7.54 -2.33 -8.48
C GLN A 62 -8.28 -3.60 -8.04
N MET A 63 -7.93 -4.16 -6.87
CA MET A 63 -8.67 -5.28 -6.30
C MET A 63 -10.10 -4.87 -5.92
N VAL A 64 -10.26 -3.74 -5.23
CA VAL A 64 -11.59 -3.21 -4.86
C VAL A 64 -12.45 -2.97 -6.10
N ILE A 65 -11.90 -2.27 -7.10
CA ILE A 65 -12.60 -1.96 -8.36
C ILE A 65 -13.00 -3.25 -9.08
N LYS A 66 -12.09 -4.23 -9.17
CA LYS A 66 -12.38 -5.51 -9.81
C LYS A 66 -13.53 -6.24 -9.11
N SER A 67 -13.48 -6.35 -7.78
CA SER A 67 -14.51 -7.03 -7.00
C SER A 67 -15.88 -6.37 -7.16
N ILE A 68 -15.95 -5.03 -7.13
CA ILE A 68 -17.22 -4.32 -7.34
C ILE A 68 -17.69 -4.46 -8.80
N ASN A 69 -16.78 -4.49 -9.77
CA ASN A 69 -17.14 -4.68 -11.19
C ASN A 69 -17.57 -6.12 -11.54
N GLU A 70 -17.28 -7.10 -10.69
CA GLU A 70 -17.83 -8.45 -10.82
C GLU A 70 -19.27 -8.56 -10.28
N CYS A 71 -19.73 -7.56 -9.50
CA CYS A 71 -21.10 -7.47 -9.04
C CYS A 71 -22.05 -6.92 -10.11
N ASP A 72 -23.36 -7.10 -9.88
CA ASP A 72 -24.42 -6.51 -10.70
C ASP A 72 -24.28 -4.98 -10.78
N VAL A 73 -24.51 -4.41 -11.96
CA VAL A 73 -24.37 -2.96 -12.24
C VAL A 73 -25.26 -2.12 -11.32
N ASP A 74 -26.41 -2.65 -10.92
CA ASP A 74 -27.40 -1.92 -10.12
C ASP A 74 -26.91 -1.62 -8.69
N ILE A 75 -26.03 -2.45 -8.14
CA ILE A 75 -25.52 -2.30 -6.76
C ILE A 75 -24.15 -1.62 -6.68
N ARG A 76 -23.43 -1.46 -7.80
CA ARG A 76 -22.04 -0.95 -7.79
C ARG A 76 -21.93 0.44 -7.18
N ARG A 77 -22.89 1.32 -7.49
CA ARG A 77 -22.91 2.70 -6.96
C ARG A 77 -22.99 2.70 -5.43
N GLU A 78 -23.82 1.84 -4.87
CA GLU A 78 -23.98 1.71 -3.42
C GLU A 78 -22.69 1.16 -2.79
N LEU A 79 -22.10 0.12 -3.40
CA LEU A 79 -20.84 -0.47 -2.93
C LEU A 79 -19.68 0.53 -2.94
N PHE A 80 -19.52 1.33 -3.99
CA PHE A 80 -18.50 2.39 -4.03
C PHE A 80 -18.76 3.50 -2.99
N SER A 81 -20.02 3.80 -2.69
CA SER A 81 -20.36 4.83 -1.70
C SER A 81 -20.14 4.41 -0.25
N SER A 82 -20.08 3.10 0.02
CA SER A 82 -20.10 2.53 1.38
C SER A 82 -18.93 1.56 1.63
N ILE A 83 -17.70 2.01 1.33
CA ILE A 83 -16.50 1.21 1.60
C ILE A 83 -16.08 1.38 3.06
N LEU A 84 -15.99 0.26 3.79
CA LEU A 84 -15.49 0.21 5.16
C LEU A 84 -14.09 -0.42 5.19
N LEU A 85 -13.12 0.32 5.73
CA LEU A 85 -11.76 -0.18 5.94
C LEU A 85 -11.62 -0.73 7.36
N THR A 86 -11.18 -1.99 7.49
CA THR A 86 -11.03 -2.68 8.78
C THR A 86 -9.70 -3.43 8.88
N GLY A 87 -9.32 -3.82 10.10
CA GLY A 87 -8.08 -4.56 10.39
C GLY A 87 -6.90 -3.68 10.80
N GLY A 88 -5.77 -4.30 11.18
CA GLY A 88 -4.60 -3.57 11.68
C GLY A 88 -3.96 -2.64 10.63
N THR A 89 -3.91 -3.08 9.38
CA THR A 89 -3.41 -2.29 8.24
C THR A 89 -4.24 -1.02 8.03
N ALA A 90 -5.54 -1.03 8.36
CA ALA A 90 -6.41 0.14 8.27
C ALA A 90 -5.93 1.33 9.11
N SER A 91 -5.19 1.06 10.19
CA SER A 91 -4.63 2.07 11.10
C SER A 91 -3.33 2.70 10.57
N MET A 92 -2.84 2.28 9.40
CA MET A 92 -1.70 2.93 8.76
C MET A 92 -2.06 4.38 8.42
N GLN A 93 -1.15 5.30 8.76
CA GLN A 93 -1.37 6.73 8.54
C GLN A 93 -1.63 7.01 7.06
N LYS A 94 -2.68 7.79 6.79
CA LYS A 94 -3.08 8.24 5.45
C LYS A 94 -3.50 7.13 4.47
N LEU A 95 -3.68 5.90 4.94
CA LEU A 95 -4.07 4.78 4.07
C LEU A 95 -5.46 5.00 3.46
N LYS A 96 -6.42 5.47 4.26
CA LYS A 96 -7.79 5.75 3.83
C LYS A 96 -7.79 6.81 2.73
N GLU A 97 -7.15 7.95 2.97
CA GLU A 97 -7.11 9.09 2.06
C GLU A 97 -6.43 8.72 0.75
N ARG A 98 -5.36 7.91 0.81
CA ARG A 98 -4.69 7.39 -0.37
C ARG A 98 -5.60 6.45 -1.18
N LEU A 99 -6.28 5.52 -0.51
CA LEU A 99 -7.19 4.59 -1.17
C LEU A 99 -8.38 5.32 -1.80
N GLU A 100 -9.00 6.26 -1.09
CA GLU A 100 -10.09 7.10 -1.62
C GLU A 100 -9.64 7.88 -2.85
N LYS A 101 -8.45 8.49 -2.82
CA LYS A 101 -7.88 9.18 -3.97
C LYS A 101 -7.70 8.24 -5.16
N ASP A 102 -7.04 7.10 -4.96
CA ASP A 102 -6.75 6.16 -6.05
C ASP A 102 -8.03 5.52 -6.61
N LEU A 103 -9.12 5.42 -5.84
CA LEU A 103 -10.42 4.95 -6.34
C LEU A 103 -11.19 6.00 -7.15
N LEU A 104 -10.95 7.29 -6.91
CA LEU A 104 -11.57 8.41 -7.64
C LEU A 104 -10.83 8.77 -8.93
N GLU A 105 -9.53 8.47 -9.01
CA GLU A 105 -8.67 8.77 -10.17
C GLU A 105 -8.76 7.72 -11.28
N VAL A 106 -9.51 6.62 -11.09
CA VAL A 106 -9.65 5.50 -12.04
C VAL A 106 -10.95 5.56 -12.84
#